data_AF-A0A1I3C1R6-F1
#
_entry.id   AF-A0A1I3C1R6-F1
#
_cell.length_a   1.000
_cell.length_b   1.000
_cell.length_c   1.000
_cell.angle_alpha   90.00
_cell.angle_beta   90.00
_cell.angle_gamma   90.00
#
_symmetry.space_group_name_H-M   'P 1'
#
loop_
_entity.id
_entity.type
_entity.pdbx_description
1 polymer ?
#
loop_
_entity_poly.entity_id
_entity_poly.type
_entity_poly.pdbx_seq_one_letter_code
_entity_poly.pdbx_strand_id
1 'polypeptide(L)'
;MNSWPKDKVFKSGQEFVDWLKTAYPNTVKNNIKEAHVHHTWSPNHSNTQSTLRLHQNMRKYHVGTNGWSDIAQHVTVGKDGKVVTGRPITKAPASATGHNGSSSWHPFMFETVGNFDIGHDKLAGKQLESVLAILHFFNVEKGKPIHLHNEFSSKTCPGTSISKAALIKEAKAYKPGKGGNVTVEGSGLKPSDTKPITVNSNSIRDYLVSIGESGSFEHRKELAEKRGITNYKGTAEQNLKLLDMLKAEHSGKSESKPSGGSIVDYLKAHNENGSFTNRKKLAAEYGIGNYSGTATQNTQLLEKMKAGKKQSATETIDVDGYWGKNTTKLLQEVLGTPVDGIISKQHKNAITTQIQGVTFGDGGSLVVKAMQKELGVTEDGNIGPATIRALQKRYGTPQDGKLSRPSLVVKAMQRALNQGKF
;
A
#
# COMPACT_ATOMS: atom_id res chain seq x y z
N MET A 1 41.69 -3.64 14.28
CA MET A 1 40.27 -3.77 13.88
C MET A 1 40.24 -4.27 12.45
N ASN A 2 39.44 -5.28 12.13
CA ASN A 2 39.25 -5.67 10.73
C ASN A 2 38.64 -4.49 9.97
N SER A 3 39.25 -4.10 8.85
CA SER A 3 38.68 -3.09 7.97
C SER A 3 37.51 -3.70 7.18
N TRP A 4 36.44 -2.93 6.96
CA TRP A 4 35.30 -3.40 6.18
C TRP A 4 35.77 -3.60 4.74
N PRO A 5 35.83 -4.85 4.25
CA PRO A 5 36.44 -5.11 2.97
C PRO A 5 35.54 -4.53 1.88
N LYS A 6 36.12 -3.75 0.98
CA LYS A 6 35.40 -3.20 -0.17
C LYS A 6 35.15 -4.31 -1.19
N ASP A 7 33.93 -4.38 -1.72
CA ASP A 7 33.56 -5.28 -2.82
C ASP A 7 33.81 -6.78 -2.55
N LYS A 8 33.84 -7.19 -1.27
CA LYS A 8 33.95 -8.60 -0.90
C LYS A 8 32.65 -9.31 -1.25
N VAL A 9 32.77 -10.43 -1.94
CA VAL A 9 31.65 -11.25 -2.40
C VAL A 9 31.51 -12.46 -1.49
N PHE A 10 30.30 -12.67 -0.98
CA PHE A 10 29.86 -13.88 -0.30
C PHE A 10 28.95 -14.68 -1.23
N LYS A 11 29.00 -16.01 -1.15
CA LYS A 11 28.20 -16.93 -1.97
C LYS A 11 26.71 -16.89 -1.60
N SER A 12 26.39 -16.50 -0.36
CA SER A 12 25.01 -16.40 0.13
C SER A 12 24.89 -15.40 1.28
N GLY A 13 23.65 -15.03 1.63
CA GLY A 13 23.36 -14.25 2.83
C GLY A 13 23.78 -14.94 4.12
N GLN A 14 23.73 -16.27 4.19
CA GLN A 14 24.19 -17.01 5.37
C GLN A 14 25.71 -16.87 5.56
N GLU A 15 26.51 -17.05 4.50
CA GLU A 15 27.96 -16.88 4.59
C GLU A 15 28.34 -15.45 5.01
N PHE A 16 27.61 -14.45 4.48
CA PHE A 16 27.76 -13.07 4.92
C PHE A 16 27.46 -12.88 6.41
N VAL A 17 26.34 -13.45 6.90
CA VAL A 17 25.93 -13.35 8.30
C VAL A 17 26.96 -14.01 9.24
N ASP A 18 27.47 -15.20 8.87
CA ASP A 18 28.46 -15.92 9.68
C ASP A 18 29.78 -15.13 9.78
N TRP A 19 30.21 -14.53 8.68
CA TRP A 19 31.34 -13.60 8.68
C TRP A 19 31.05 -12.34 9.50
N LEU A 20 29.85 -11.76 9.38
CA LEU A 20 29.48 -10.53 10.09
C LEU A 20 29.49 -10.72 11.61
N LYS A 21 28.99 -11.89 12.08
CA LYS A 21 28.98 -12.28 13.50
C LYS A 21 30.36 -12.26 14.13
N THR A 22 31.38 -12.67 13.38
CA THR A 22 32.76 -12.75 13.87
C THR A 22 33.54 -11.46 13.64
N ALA A 23 33.36 -10.82 12.48
CA ALA A 23 34.14 -9.66 12.10
C ALA A 23 33.67 -8.34 12.74
N TYR A 24 32.35 -8.19 12.99
CA TYR A 24 31.76 -6.93 13.51
C TYR A 24 30.74 -7.11 14.65
N PRO A 25 30.95 -8.01 15.64
CA PRO A 25 29.96 -8.26 16.69
C PRO A 25 29.62 -7.00 17.50
N ASN A 26 30.64 -6.18 17.81
CA ASN A 26 30.46 -4.96 18.60
C ASN A 26 29.73 -3.87 17.81
N THR A 27 30.03 -3.70 16.52
CA THR A 27 29.32 -2.71 15.68
C THR A 27 27.84 -3.07 15.54
N VAL A 28 27.53 -4.36 15.31
CA VAL A 28 26.14 -4.82 15.25
C VAL A 28 25.40 -4.60 16.58
N LYS A 29 26.06 -4.88 17.71
CA LYS A 29 25.45 -4.68 19.04
C LYS A 29 25.24 -3.20 19.35
N ASN A 30 26.28 -2.38 19.16
CA ASN A 30 26.37 -1.04 19.72
C ASN A 30 25.84 0.04 18.77
N ASN A 31 26.05 -0.09 17.46
CA ASN A 31 25.77 0.96 16.47
C ASN A 31 24.51 0.66 15.65
N ILE A 32 24.31 -0.61 15.26
CA ILE A 32 23.16 -1.00 14.43
C ILE A 32 21.91 -1.15 15.27
N LYS A 33 20.87 -0.35 15.00
CA LYS A 33 19.60 -0.39 15.75
C LYS A 33 18.42 -0.97 15.01
N GLU A 34 18.44 -0.96 13.68
CA GLU A 34 17.37 -1.47 12.83
C GLU A 34 17.93 -1.95 11.50
N ALA A 35 17.12 -2.58 10.66
CA ALA A 35 17.50 -2.99 9.31
C ALA A 35 16.52 -2.49 8.25
N HIS A 36 17.07 -1.91 7.17
CA HIS A 36 16.31 -1.31 6.08
C HIS A 36 16.39 -2.17 4.83
N VAL A 37 15.22 -2.49 4.27
CA VAL A 37 15.05 -3.30 3.06
C VAL A 37 14.76 -2.40 1.88
N HIS A 38 15.61 -2.51 0.85
CA HIS A 38 15.49 -1.77 -0.40
C HIS A 38 15.53 -2.70 -1.60
N HIS A 39 15.01 -2.20 -2.71
CA HIS A 39 15.26 -2.74 -4.04
C HIS A 39 15.96 -1.70 -4.89
N THR A 40 16.68 -2.16 -5.89
CA THR A 40 17.38 -1.25 -6.79
C THR A 40 16.43 -0.55 -7.76
N TRP A 41 15.30 -1.20 -8.12
CA TRP A 41 14.43 -0.87 -9.26
C TRP A 41 15.15 -0.93 -10.62
N SER A 42 16.34 -0.34 -10.71
CA SER A 42 17.35 -0.55 -11.73
C SER A 42 18.75 -0.55 -11.09
N PRO A 43 19.61 -1.56 -11.34
CA PRO A 43 19.42 -2.69 -12.26
C PRO A 43 18.37 -3.68 -11.76
N ASN A 44 17.65 -4.33 -12.68
CA ASN A 44 16.64 -5.36 -12.40
C ASN A 44 17.11 -6.75 -12.90
N HIS A 45 16.30 -7.81 -12.80
CA HIS A 45 16.74 -9.17 -13.15
C HIS A 45 17.01 -9.39 -14.65
N SER A 46 16.56 -8.49 -15.53
CA SER A 46 16.92 -8.51 -16.96
C SER A 46 18.41 -8.24 -17.19
N ASN A 47 19.09 -7.60 -16.23
CA ASN A 47 20.52 -7.37 -16.33
C ASN A 47 21.30 -8.69 -16.15
N THR A 48 22.19 -8.95 -17.10
CA THR A 48 23.00 -10.18 -17.18
C THR A 48 24.38 -10.05 -16.54
N GLN A 49 24.77 -8.85 -16.11
CA GLN A 49 26.05 -8.63 -15.43
C GLN A 49 26.08 -9.33 -14.07
N SER A 50 27.29 -9.66 -13.60
CA SER A 50 27.47 -10.26 -12.28
C SER A 50 27.05 -9.30 -11.16
N THR A 51 26.64 -9.85 -10.02
CA THR A 51 26.27 -9.07 -8.82
C THR A 51 27.37 -8.09 -8.40
N LEU A 52 28.63 -8.51 -8.48
CA LEU A 52 29.78 -7.62 -8.22
C LEU A 52 29.84 -6.47 -9.23
N ARG A 53 29.66 -6.74 -10.53
CA ARG A 53 29.70 -5.67 -11.54
C ARG A 53 28.54 -4.69 -11.38
N LEU A 54 27.34 -5.18 -11.08
CA LEU A 54 26.19 -4.33 -10.76
C LEU A 54 26.44 -3.45 -9.54
N HIS A 55 27.00 -4.03 -8.47
CA HIS A 55 27.40 -3.31 -7.27
C HIS A 55 28.42 -2.19 -7.58
N GLN A 56 29.45 -2.49 -8.36
CA GLN A 56 30.47 -1.51 -8.75
C GLN A 56 29.90 -0.40 -9.64
N ASN A 57 28.99 -0.73 -10.56
CA ASN A 57 28.30 0.26 -11.39
C ASN A 57 27.41 1.18 -10.54
N MET A 58 26.66 0.63 -9.57
CA MET A 58 25.88 1.43 -8.62
C MET A 58 26.78 2.35 -7.79
N ARG A 59 27.92 1.85 -7.29
CA ARG A 59 28.91 2.68 -6.58
C ARG A 59 29.42 3.82 -7.47
N LYS A 60 29.77 3.54 -8.72
CA LYS A 60 30.22 4.56 -9.69
C LYS A 60 29.16 5.63 -9.91
N TYR A 61 27.88 5.25 -10.04
CA TYR A 61 26.78 6.19 -10.17
C TYR A 61 26.57 7.02 -8.89
N HIS A 62 26.53 6.39 -7.73
CA HIS A 62 26.36 7.10 -6.45
C HIS A 62 27.49 8.10 -6.16
N VAL A 63 28.74 7.73 -6.45
CA VAL A 63 29.89 8.62 -6.23
C VAL A 63 30.01 9.68 -7.33
N GLY A 64 29.99 9.25 -8.59
CA GLY A 64 30.24 10.12 -9.73
C GLY A 64 29.07 11.02 -10.12
N THR A 65 27.83 10.52 -9.99
CA THR A 65 26.63 11.27 -10.38
C THR A 65 25.98 11.94 -9.18
N ASN A 66 25.78 11.23 -8.06
CA ASN A 66 25.09 11.80 -6.89
C ASN A 66 26.03 12.56 -5.94
N GLY A 67 27.36 12.48 -6.16
CA GLY A 67 28.35 13.14 -5.31
C GLY A 67 28.48 12.53 -3.90
N TRP A 68 28.01 11.30 -3.70
CA TRP A 68 28.10 10.64 -2.39
C TRP A 68 29.51 10.14 -2.11
N SER A 69 29.88 10.06 -0.84
CA SER A 69 31.20 9.56 -0.42
C SER A 69 31.41 8.06 -0.69
N ASP A 70 30.32 7.30 -0.83
CA ASP A 70 30.32 5.90 -1.22
C ASP A 70 28.91 5.48 -1.70
N ILE A 71 28.78 4.24 -2.18
CA ILE A 71 27.50 3.56 -2.43
C ILE A 71 26.56 3.68 -1.21
N ALA A 72 25.24 3.71 -1.41
CA ALA A 72 24.28 3.95 -0.33
C ALA A 72 24.27 2.86 0.75
N GLN A 73 24.24 1.60 0.31
CA GLN A 73 24.00 0.42 1.12
C GLN A 73 25.27 -0.20 1.70
N HIS A 74 25.11 -0.90 2.82
CA HIS A 74 26.20 -1.71 3.38
C HIS A 74 26.44 -2.95 2.56
N VAL A 75 25.38 -3.57 2.02
CA VAL A 75 25.52 -4.73 1.13
C VAL A 75 24.50 -4.71 0.00
N THR A 76 24.87 -5.32 -1.13
CA THR A 76 23.97 -5.63 -2.24
C THR A 76 23.70 -7.12 -2.31
N VAL A 77 22.44 -7.53 -2.43
CA VAL A 77 21.99 -8.92 -2.63
C VAL A 77 21.60 -9.11 -4.09
N GLY A 78 22.32 -9.93 -4.82
CA GLY A 78 22.08 -10.21 -6.24
C GLY A 78 21.04 -11.29 -6.49
N LYS A 79 20.53 -11.36 -7.73
CA LYS A 79 19.58 -12.42 -8.16
C LYS A 79 20.14 -13.83 -8.01
N ASP A 80 21.46 -13.97 -8.02
CA ASP A 80 22.18 -15.22 -7.82
C ASP A 80 22.35 -15.62 -6.34
N GLY A 81 21.85 -14.80 -5.41
CA GLY A 81 22.00 -14.97 -3.97
C GLY A 81 23.31 -14.44 -3.40
N LYS A 82 24.24 -13.97 -4.24
CA LYS A 82 25.50 -13.42 -3.72
C LYS A 82 25.28 -12.12 -2.98
N VAL A 83 26.08 -11.90 -1.95
CA VAL A 83 26.08 -10.66 -1.15
C VAL A 83 27.41 -9.95 -1.35
N VAL A 84 27.38 -8.66 -1.69
CA VAL A 84 28.59 -7.85 -1.94
C VAL A 84 28.67 -6.70 -0.97
N THR A 85 29.81 -6.51 -0.30
CA THR A 85 30.01 -5.43 0.67
C THR A 85 30.25 -4.07 0.00
N GLY A 86 29.41 -3.12 0.39
CA GLY A 86 29.39 -1.73 -0.04
C GLY A 86 29.99 -0.79 0.98
N ARG A 87 29.18 0.16 1.44
CA ARG A 87 29.54 1.15 2.46
C ARG A 87 29.93 0.45 3.77
N PRO A 88 30.97 0.91 4.48
CA PRO A 88 31.36 0.34 5.75
C PRO A 88 30.23 0.32 6.78
N ILE A 89 30.01 -0.83 7.45
CA ILE A 89 29.00 -0.96 8.51
C ILE A 89 29.25 -0.06 9.73
N THR A 90 30.42 0.57 9.81
CA THR A 90 30.75 1.56 10.85
C THR A 90 30.32 2.98 10.47
N LYS A 91 29.71 3.17 9.30
CA LYS A 91 29.22 4.46 8.78
C LYS A 91 27.74 4.35 8.47
N ALA A 92 26.99 5.41 8.74
CA ALA A 92 25.59 5.54 8.35
C ALA A 92 25.38 5.32 6.83
N PRO A 93 24.34 4.56 6.41
CA PRO A 93 23.99 4.41 5.01
C PRO A 93 23.38 5.69 4.41
N ALA A 94 23.20 5.71 3.09
CA ALA A 94 22.32 6.68 2.42
C ALA A 94 21.01 5.98 2.05
N SER A 95 20.27 5.56 3.07
CA SER A 95 19.09 4.71 2.97
C SER A 95 17.80 5.48 2.65
N ALA A 96 17.39 6.42 3.50
CA ALA A 96 16.18 7.22 3.33
C ALA A 96 16.35 8.58 4.00
N THR A 97 15.89 9.66 3.36
CA THR A 97 16.00 11.03 3.88
C THR A 97 15.40 11.12 5.29
N GLY A 98 16.19 11.56 6.27
CA GLY A 98 15.77 11.64 7.68
C GLY A 98 15.96 10.35 8.50
N HIS A 99 16.32 9.23 7.87
CA HIS A 99 16.40 7.90 8.52
C HIS A 99 17.76 7.21 8.33
N ASN A 100 18.81 7.97 8.02
CA ASN A 100 20.16 7.42 7.80
C ASN A 100 20.96 7.22 9.10
N GLY A 101 20.61 7.94 10.16
CA GLY A 101 21.35 7.93 11.42
C GLY A 101 22.71 8.62 11.34
N SER A 102 23.61 8.21 12.22
CA SER A 102 24.97 8.72 12.46
C SER A 102 25.96 7.55 12.60
N SER A 103 27.24 7.84 12.89
CA SER A 103 28.23 6.78 13.18
C SER A 103 27.96 6.01 14.48
N SER A 104 27.24 6.59 15.44
CA SER A 104 26.93 5.96 16.74
C SER A 104 25.56 5.25 16.75
N TRP A 105 24.68 5.56 15.81
CA TRP A 105 23.33 5.00 15.71
C TRP A 105 22.90 5.01 14.24
N HIS A 106 22.74 3.85 13.60
CA HIS A 106 22.21 3.81 12.23
C HIS A 106 21.56 2.46 11.88
N PRO A 107 20.71 2.42 10.84
CA PRO A 107 20.22 1.17 10.28
C PRO A 107 21.33 0.38 9.58
N PHE A 108 21.19 -0.95 9.54
CA PHE A 108 21.83 -1.76 8.51
C PHE A 108 20.94 -1.77 7.25
N MET A 109 21.38 -1.07 6.21
CA MET A 109 20.72 -1.07 4.91
C MET A 109 21.34 -2.09 3.95
N PHE A 110 20.49 -2.86 3.25
CA PHE A 110 20.88 -3.62 2.06
C PHE A 110 19.98 -3.28 0.85
N GLU A 111 20.60 -3.32 -0.34
CA GLU A 111 19.88 -3.24 -1.63
C GLU A 111 19.68 -4.63 -2.21
N THR A 112 18.47 -4.93 -2.65
CA THR A 112 18.14 -6.18 -3.35
C THR A 112 18.05 -5.88 -4.85
N VAL A 113 18.94 -6.46 -5.66
CA VAL A 113 18.95 -6.22 -7.11
C VAL A 113 17.65 -6.72 -7.71
N GLY A 114 16.78 -5.83 -8.17
CA GLY A 114 15.51 -6.18 -8.76
C GLY A 114 14.53 -5.01 -8.78
N ASN A 115 13.56 -5.08 -9.68
CA ASN A 115 12.31 -4.33 -9.58
C ASN A 115 11.22 -5.27 -9.06
N PHE A 116 10.98 -5.28 -7.75
CA PHE A 116 9.92 -6.09 -7.13
C PHE A 116 8.56 -5.37 -7.06
N ASP A 117 8.30 -4.42 -7.96
CA ASP A 117 6.94 -3.97 -8.19
C ASP A 117 6.09 -5.07 -8.85
N ILE A 118 4.79 -5.10 -8.54
CA ILE A 118 3.88 -6.14 -9.03
C ILE A 118 3.96 -6.25 -10.56
N GLY A 119 4.37 -7.43 -11.05
CA GLY A 119 4.49 -7.70 -12.48
C GLY A 119 5.89 -7.62 -13.07
N HIS A 120 6.88 -7.31 -12.24
CA HIS A 120 8.27 -7.27 -12.67
C HIS A 120 9.01 -8.48 -12.09
N ASP A 121 10.13 -8.25 -11.40
CA ASP A 121 10.95 -9.30 -10.84
C ASP A 121 10.25 -9.96 -9.66
N LYS A 122 10.53 -11.25 -9.47
CA LYS A 122 10.10 -12.01 -8.30
C LYS A 122 11.27 -12.20 -7.35
N LEU A 123 11.09 -11.79 -6.10
CA LEU A 123 12.02 -12.13 -5.02
C LEU A 123 11.81 -13.60 -4.62
N ALA A 124 12.70 -14.48 -5.09
CA ALA A 124 12.58 -15.92 -4.86
C ALA A 124 13.96 -16.62 -4.89
N GLY A 125 13.97 -17.91 -4.56
CA GLY A 125 15.15 -18.77 -4.62
C GLY A 125 16.33 -18.23 -3.81
N LYS A 126 17.55 -18.37 -4.35
CA LYS A 126 18.80 -18.01 -3.67
C LYS A 126 18.86 -16.54 -3.22
N GLN A 127 18.22 -15.63 -3.98
CA GLN A 127 18.15 -14.22 -3.61
C GLN A 127 17.29 -14.03 -2.36
N LEU A 128 16.09 -14.62 -2.35
CA LEU A 128 15.23 -14.57 -1.18
C LEU A 128 15.86 -15.25 0.03
N GLU A 129 16.46 -16.44 -0.14
CA GLU A 129 17.18 -17.12 0.95
C GLU A 129 18.23 -16.22 1.61
N SER A 130 18.94 -15.43 0.79
CA SER A 130 19.96 -14.51 1.29
C SER A 130 19.36 -13.30 2.00
N VAL A 131 18.24 -12.77 1.50
CA VAL A 131 17.45 -11.74 2.19
C VAL A 131 16.94 -12.26 3.53
N LEU A 132 16.35 -13.46 3.56
CA LEU A 132 15.82 -14.07 4.78
C LEU A 132 16.92 -14.36 5.81
N ALA A 133 18.11 -14.80 5.39
CA ALA A 133 19.24 -14.99 6.30
C ALA A 133 19.65 -13.68 7.01
N ILE A 134 19.76 -12.59 6.24
CA ILE A 134 20.09 -11.26 6.77
C ILE A 134 19.00 -10.76 7.72
N LEU A 135 17.73 -10.87 7.32
CA LEU A 135 16.60 -10.43 8.13
C LEU A 135 16.41 -11.27 9.39
N HIS A 136 16.61 -12.59 9.32
CA HIS A 136 16.60 -13.47 10.47
C HIS A 136 17.65 -13.05 11.48
N PHE A 137 18.90 -12.82 11.03
CA PHE A 137 19.96 -12.36 11.91
C PHE A 137 19.61 -11.05 12.63
N PHE A 138 19.21 -10.01 11.90
CA PHE A 138 18.92 -8.73 12.53
C PHE A 138 17.64 -8.77 13.37
N ASN A 139 16.55 -9.37 12.88
CA ASN A 139 15.27 -9.36 13.57
C ASN A 139 15.16 -10.41 14.68
N VAL A 140 15.49 -11.66 14.38
CA VAL A 140 15.28 -12.79 15.31
C VAL A 140 16.45 -12.91 16.27
N GLU A 141 17.69 -12.94 15.77
CA GLU A 141 18.85 -13.15 16.64
C GLU A 141 19.27 -11.89 17.41
N LYS A 142 19.07 -10.70 16.83
CA LYS A 142 19.51 -9.41 17.42
C LYS A 142 18.38 -8.51 17.89
N GLY A 143 17.12 -8.90 17.68
CA GLY A 143 15.95 -8.14 18.14
C GLY A 143 15.80 -6.76 17.49
N LYS A 144 16.39 -6.54 16.30
CA LYS A 144 16.37 -5.25 15.61
C LYS A 144 15.11 -5.16 14.73
N PRO A 145 14.34 -4.06 14.76
CA PRO A 145 13.20 -3.89 13.89
C PRO A 145 13.61 -3.85 12.41
N ILE A 146 12.70 -4.30 11.55
CA ILE A 146 12.83 -4.26 10.09
C ILE A 146 11.91 -3.17 9.56
N HIS A 147 12.42 -2.34 8.65
CA HIS A 147 11.67 -1.33 7.93
C HIS A 147 11.86 -1.45 6.43
N LEU A 148 10.77 -1.30 5.70
CA LEU A 148 10.75 -1.15 4.24
C LEU A 148 10.88 0.35 3.90
N HIS A 149 11.53 0.69 2.78
CA HIS A 149 11.73 2.10 2.41
C HIS A 149 10.43 2.89 2.20
N ASN A 150 9.35 2.23 1.73
CA ASN A 150 8.03 2.84 1.58
C ASN A 150 7.36 3.21 2.91
N GLU A 151 7.91 2.80 4.05
CA GLU A 151 7.47 3.30 5.37
C GLU A 151 8.02 4.71 5.66
N PHE A 152 9.07 5.13 4.96
CA PHE A 152 9.75 6.41 5.14
C PHE A 152 9.55 7.38 3.97
N SER A 153 8.95 6.92 2.88
CA SER A 153 8.81 7.70 1.64
C SER A 153 7.60 7.28 0.82
N SER A 154 7.20 8.12 -0.13
CA SER A 154 6.16 7.78 -1.11
C SER A 154 6.63 6.83 -2.24
N LYS A 155 7.86 6.32 -2.16
CA LYS A 155 8.43 5.41 -3.17
C LYS A 155 7.83 4.01 -3.05
N THR A 156 7.83 3.26 -4.13
CA THR A 156 7.37 1.86 -4.14
C THR A 156 8.35 0.89 -3.48
N CYS A 157 9.62 1.29 -3.34
CA CYS A 157 10.71 0.51 -2.77
C CYS A 157 10.37 -0.09 -1.38
N PRO A 158 10.65 -1.37 -1.11
CA PRO A 158 11.42 -2.33 -1.91
C PRO A 158 10.60 -3.07 -2.98
N GLY A 159 9.42 -2.56 -3.32
CA GLY A 159 8.57 -3.13 -4.36
C GLY A 159 7.18 -3.44 -3.83
N THR A 160 6.17 -3.10 -4.63
CA THR A 160 4.75 -3.30 -4.32
C THR A 160 4.34 -4.77 -4.19
N SER A 161 5.16 -5.72 -4.67
CA SER A 161 4.90 -7.16 -4.46
C SER A 161 5.40 -7.68 -3.11
N ILE A 162 6.18 -6.88 -2.36
CA ILE A 162 6.77 -7.29 -1.08
C ILE A 162 5.86 -6.89 0.08
N SER A 163 5.29 -7.88 0.77
CA SER A 163 4.56 -7.67 2.03
C SER A 163 5.51 -7.74 3.22
N LYS A 164 5.58 -6.67 4.02
CA LYS A 164 6.36 -6.64 5.26
C LYS A 164 6.00 -7.80 6.20
N ALA A 165 4.70 -8.05 6.37
CA ALA A 165 4.20 -9.10 7.26
C ALA A 165 4.64 -10.50 6.80
N ALA A 166 4.56 -10.77 5.49
CA ALA A 166 5.02 -12.04 4.92
C ALA A 166 6.53 -12.20 5.07
N LEU A 167 7.30 -11.15 4.74
CA LEU A 167 8.76 -11.16 4.82
C LEU A 167 9.24 -11.40 6.26
N ILE A 168 8.62 -10.76 7.26
CA ILE A 168 8.93 -11.00 8.68
C ILE A 168 8.54 -12.42 9.11
N LYS A 169 7.38 -12.92 8.65
CA LYS A 169 6.95 -14.29 8.95
C LYS A 169 7.95 -15.31 8.41
N GLU A 170 8.41 -15.14 7.18
CA GLU A 170 9.40 -16.02 6.56
C GLU A 170 10.78 -15.90 7.22
N ALA A 171 11.22 -14.69 7.56
CA ALA A 171 12.48 -14.49 8.30
C ALA A 171 12.45 -15.19 9.66
N LYS A 172 11.31 -15.17 10.37
CA LYS A 172 11.13 -15.94 11.62
C LYS A 172 11.18 -17.45 11.42
N ALA A 173 10.68 -17.94 10.28
CA ALA A 173 10.68 -19.36 9.94
C ALA A 173 12.00 -19.87 9.35
N TYR A 174 12.91 -18.96 8.96
CA TYR A 174 14.19 -19.28 8.34
C TYR A 174 15.07 -20.16 9.24
N LYS A 175 15.72 -21.16 8.64
CA LYS A 175 16.65 -22.09 9.32
C LYS A 175 17.98 -22.18 8.54
N PRO A 176 19.12 -21.79 9.14
CA PRO A 176 20.44 -21.94 8.53
C PRO A 176 20.78 -23.41 8.21
N GLY A 177 21.42 -23.67 7.06
CA GLY A 177 22.11 -24.96 6.79
C GLY A 177 21.24 -26.17 6.42
N LYS A 178 19.91 -26.12 6.55
CA LYS A 178 19.04 -27.07 5.85
C LYS A 178 18.81 -26.49 4.46
N GLY A 179 19.56 -26.98 3.46
CA GLY A 179 19.42 -26.59 2.05
C GLY A 179 17.95 -26.50 1.68
N GLY A 180 17.47 -25.26 1.57
CA GLY A 180 16.07 -25.00 1.36
C GLY A 180 15.76 -25.30 -0.08
N ASN A 181 15.03 -26.40 -0.35
CA ASN A 181 14.00 -26.32 -1.38
C ASN A 181 12.92 -25.37 -0.83
N VAL A 182 13.23 -24.08 -0.71
CA VAL A 182 12.28 -23.03 -0.46
C VAL A 182 12.15 -22.30 -1.78
N THR A 183 11.41 -22.93 -2.69
CA THR A 183 10.64 -22.14 -3.62
C THR A 183 9.74 -21.26 -2.76
N VAL A 184 9.93 -19.95 -2.80
CA VAL A 184 8.77 -19.08 -2.72
C VAL A 184 8.05 -19.20 -4.05
N GLU A 185 7.41 -20.35 -4.21
CA GLU A 185 6.19 -20.45 -4.98
C GLU A 185 5.21 -19.52 -4.27
N GLY A 186 4.71 -18.53 -5.03
CA GLY A 186 3.90 -17.47 -4.45
C GLY A 186 2.72 -18.10 -3.75
N SER A 187 2.58 -17.86 -2.44
CA SER A 187 1.39 -18.22 -1.65
C SER A 187 0.67 -19.48 -2.16
N GLY A 188 1.37 -20.62 -2.21
CA GLY A 188 0.80 -21.91 -2.57
C GLY A 188 0.05 -22.50 -1.38
N LEU A 189 -1.24 -22.18 -1.25
CA LEU A 189 -2.19 -23.01 -0.50
C LEU A 189 -2.44 -24.29 -1.32
N LYS A 190 -2.38 -25.47 -0.68
CA LYS A 190 -2.86 -26.72 -1.30
C LYS A 190 -4.39 -26.79 -1.31
N PRO A 191 -5.01 -27.46 -2.31
CA PRO A 191 -6.40 -27.21 -2.73
C PRO A 191 -7.53 -27.89 -1.93
N SER A 192 -7.29 -28.49 -0.75
CA SER A 192 -8.32 -29.31 -0.10
C SER A 192 -8.93 -28.76 1.20
N ASP A 193 -8.42 -27.67 1.78
CA ASP A 193 -8.94 -27.16 3.06
C ASP A 193 -9.38 -25.69 3.06
N THR A 194 -9.44 -25.03 1.90
CA THR A 194 -10.09 -23.73 1.79
C THR A 194 -11.47 -23.87 1.17
N LYS A 195 -12.50 -23.65 1.99
CA LYS A 195 -13.84 -23.31 1.51
C LYS A 195 -13.73 -22.23 0.41
N PRO A 196 -14.50 -22.36 -0.68
CA PRO A 196 -14.31 -21.57 -1.89
C PRO A 196 -14.48 -20.08 -1.61
N ILE A 197 -13.41 -19.30 -1.83
CA ILE A 197 -13.53 -17.85 -1.96
C ILE A 197 -14.06 -17.62 -3.38
N THR A 198 -15.33 -17.24 -3.45
CA THR A 198 -16.05 -16.99 -4.70
C THR A 198 -15.39 -15.83 -5.45
N VAL A 199 -14.88 -16.12 -6.64
CA VAL A 199 -14.29 -15.16 -7.58
C VAL A 199 -15.40 -14.30 -8.19
N ASN A 200 -15.46 -13.04 -7.78
CA ASN A 200 -16.29 -12.02 -8.44
C ASN A 200 -15.58 -10.66 -8.41
N SER A 201 -14.33 -10.62 -8.92
CA SER A 201 -13.58 -9.36 -9.02
C SER A 201 -13.89 -8.65 -10.36
N ASN A 202 -14.34 -7.40 -10.24
CA ASN A 202 -14.79 -6.54 -11.34
C ASN A 202 -13.70 -5.53 -11.74
N SER A 203 -12.47 -5.79 -11.31
CA SER A 203 -11.31 -4.93 -11.43
C SER A 203 -10.29 -5.67 -12.26
N ILE A 204 -9.92 -5.10 -13.41
CA ILE A 204 -8.89 -5.68 -14.29
C ILE A 204 -7.58 -5.93 -13.54
N ARG A 205 -7.21 -5.02 -12.63
CA ARG A 205 -6.04 -5.16 -11.77
C ARG A 205 -6.17 -6.38 -10.86
N ASP A 206 -7.30 -6.53 -10.19
CA ASP A 206 -7.49 -7.60 -9.21
C ASP A 206 -7.73 -8.95 -9.88
N TYR A 207 -8.34 -8.95 -11.08
CA TYR A 207 -8.46 -10.13 -11.93
C TYR A 207 -7.10 -10.59 -12.44
N LEU A 208 -6.29 -9.69 -13.00
CA LEU A 208 -4.92 -9.99 -13.43
C LEU A 208 -4.10 -10.55 -12.26
N VAL A 209 -4.16 -9.88 -11.10
CA VAL A 209 -3.50 -10.37 -9.88
C VAL A 209 -4.04 -11.74 -9.46
N SER A 210 -5.34 -12.01 -9.61
CA SER A 210 -5.95 -13.30 -9.26
C SER A 210 -5.53 -14.46 -10.17
N ILE A 211 -5.23 -14.19 -11.44
CA ILE A 211 -4.71 -15.18 -12.41
C ILE A 211 -3.17 -15.20 -12.45
N GLY A 212 -2.51 -14.51 -11.52
CA GLY A 212 -1.05 -14.48 -11.40
C GLY A 212 -0.34 -13.52 -12.36
N GLU A 213 -1.06 -12.64 -13.03
CA GLU A 213 -0.55 -11.59 -13.92
C GLU A 213 -0.41 -10.21 -13.23
N SER A 214 0.37 -9.30 -13.83
CA SER A 214 0.58 -7.95 -13.30
C SER A 214 -0.69 -7.12 -13.37
N GLY A 215 -1.15 -6.60 -12.24
CA GLY A 215 -2.19 -5.59 -12.21
C GLY A 215 -1.73 -4.17 -12.59
N SER A 216 -0.53 -3.96 -13.13
CA SER A 216 0.05 -2.62 -13.39
C SER A 216 -0.60 -1.89 -14.57
N PHE A 217 -0.49 -0.55 -14.63
CA PHE A 217 -1.03 0.23 -15.75
C PHE A 217 -0.38 -0.16 -17.09
N GLU A 218 0.94 -0.32 -17.11
CA GLU A 218 1.68 -0.66 -18.33
C GLU A 218 1.37 -2.08 -18.81
N HIS A 219 1.27 -3.07 -17.92
CA HIS A 219 0.85 -4.42 -18.33
C HIS A 219 -0.56 -4.42 -18.91
N ARG A 220 -1.48 -3.68 -18.28
CA ARG A 220 -2.82 -3.53 -18.83
C ARG A 220 -2.82 -2.81 -20.17
N LYS A 221 -1.94 -1.81 -20.36
CA LYS A 221 -1.77 -1.09 -21.63
C LYS A 221 -1.29 -2.01 -22.73
N GLU A 222 -0.29 -2.83 -22.47
CA GLU A 222 0.21 -3.82 -23.42
C GLU A 222 -0.85 -4.87 -23.79
N LEU A 223 -1.55 -5.41 -22.78
CA LEU A 223 -2.63 -6.38 -23.02
C LEU A 223 -3.80 -5.76 -23.82
N ALA A 224 -4.10 -4.49 -23.58
CA ALA A 224 -5.10 -3.72 -24.30
C ALA A 224 -4.71 -3.46 -25.75
N GLU A 225 -3.48 -3.01 -26.00
CA GLU A 225 -2.98 -2.74 -27.35
C GLU A 225 -2.93 -4.03 -28.18
N LYS A 226 -2.45 -5.14 -27.59
CA LYS A 226 -2.48 -6.47 -28.24
C LYS A 226 -3.88 -6.96 -28.63
N ARG A 227 -4.91 -6.50 -27.93
CA ARG A 227 -6.31 -6.87 -28.14
C ARG A 227 -7.12 -5.78 -28.85
N GLY A 228 -6.43 -4.86 -29.54
CA GLY A 228 -7.04 -3.86 -30.40
C GLY A 228 -7.68 -2.68 -29.68
N ILE A 229 -7.41 -2.49 -28.38
CA ILE A 229 -7.82 -1.30 -27.64
C ILE A 229 -6.72 -0.25 -27.81
N THR A 230 -6.87 0.60 -28.83
CA THR A 230 -5.91 1.67 -29.15
C THR A 230 -6.01 2.84 -28.18
N ASN A 231 -4.92 3.61 -28.04
CA ASN A 231 -4.82 4.77 -27.14
C ASN A 231 -5.23 4.47 -25.70
N TYR A 232 -4.73 3.35 -25.16
CA TYR A 232 -5.08 2.92 -23.82
C TYR A 232 -4.55 3.88 -22.75
N LYS A 233 -5.47 4.57 -22.08
CA LYS A 233 -5.23 5.52 -20.98
C LYS A 233 -5.64 4.93 -19.63
N GLY A 234 -5.91 3.62 -19.58
CA GLY A 234 -6.40 2.93 -18.38
C GLY A 234 -7.70 3.50 -17.85
N THR A 235 -8.54 4.09 -18.71
CA THR A 235 -9.86 4.53 -18.30
C THR A 235 -10.67 3.33 -17.82
N ALA A 236 -11.66 3.56 -16.96
CA ALA A 236 -12.50 2.48 -16.47
C ALA A 236 -13.18 1.68 -17.60
N GLU A 237 -13.56 2.33 -18.71
CA GLU A 237 -14.14 1.66 -19.87
C GLU A 237 -13.12 0.77 -20.61
N GLN A 238 -11.89 1.26 -20.78
CA GLN A 238 -10.81 0.48 -21.40
C GLN A 238 -10.36 -0.69 -20.49
N ASN A 239 -10.30 -0.47 -19.17
CA ASN A 239 -10.02 -1.49 -18.17
C ASN A 239 -11.06 -2.62 -18.18
N LEU A 240 -12.35 -2.27 -18.30
CA LEU A 240 -13.43 -3.25 -18.31
C LEU A 240 -13.49 -4.01 -19.64
N LYS A 241 -13.34 -3.31 -20.77
CA LYS A 241 -13.23 -3.96 -22.09
C LYS A 241 -12.07 -4.96 -22.13
N LEU A 242 -10.93 -4.60 -21.55
CA LEU A 242 -9.78 -5.50 -21.42
C LEU A 242 -10.08 -6.70 -20.51
N LEU A 243 -10.75 -6.47 -19.37
CA LEU A 243 -11.13 -7.50 -18.42
C LEU A 243 -12.04 -8.55 -19.07
N ASP A 244 -13.02 -8.11 -19.86
CA ASP A 244 -13.94 -9.01 -20.55
C ASP A 244 -13.22 -9.88 -21.57
N MET A 245 -12.31 -9.28 -22.36
CA MET A 245 -11.50 -10.01 -23.33
C MET A 245 -10.64 -11.08 -22.65
N LEU A 246 -10.03 -10.77 -21.50
CA LEU A 246 -9.20 -11.73 -20.78
C LEU A 246 -10.03 -12.84 -20.12
N LYS A 247 -11.20 -12.51 -19.54
CA LYS A 247 -12.12 -13.50 -18.96
C LYS A 247 -12.67 -14.47 -20.02
N ALA A 248 -12.95 -13.97 -21.22
CA ALA A 248 -13.40 -14.78 -22.35
C ALA A 248 -12.29 -15.76 -22.82
N GLU A 249 -11.04 -15.30 -22.91
CA GLU A 249 -9.89 -16.16 -23.28
C GLU A 249 -9.62 -17.25 -22.23
N HIS A 250 -9.69 -16.91 -20.94
CA HIS A 250 -9.36 -17.83 -19.84
C HIS A 250 -10.41 -18.94 -19.61
N SER A 251 -11.63 -18.76 -20.13
CA SER A 251 -12.72 -19.74 -20.00
C SER A 251 -12.85 -20.70 -21.19
N GLY A 252 -11.97 -20.59 -22.20
CA GLY A 252 -11.88 -21.52 -23.33
C GLY A 252 -13.15 -21.61 -24.19
N LYS A 253 -14.08 -20.66 -24.07
CA LYS A 253 -15.35 -20.67 -24.80
C LYS A 253 -15.45 -19.48 -25.75
N SER A 254 -15.54 -19.82 -27.03
CA SER A 254 -16.14 -18.98 -28.08
C SER A 254 -17.51 -18.47 -27.64
N GLU A 255 -17.78 -17.20 -27.94
CA GLU A 255 -19.05 -16.46 -27.85
C GLU A 255 -20.21 -17.11 -27.07
N SER A 256 -20.55 -16.57 -25.88
CA SER A 256 -21.95 -16.45 -25.45
C SER A 256 -22.16 -15.55 -24.21
N LYS A 257 -23.12 -14.64 -24.35
CA LYS A 257 -23.87 -13.74 -23.43
C LYS A 257 -23.43 -13.49 -21.96
N PRO A 258 -23.56 -12.23 -21.47
CA PRO A 258 -22.86 -11.73 -20.29
C PRO A 258 -23.60 -12.02 -18.97
N SER A 259 -22.87 -12.49 -17.96
CA SER A 259 -23.35 -12.53 -16.57
C SER A 259 -22.51 -11.61 -15.66
N GLY A 260 -23.02 -10.39 -15.43
CA GLY A 260 -23.19 -9.82 -14.08
C GLY A 260 -21.97 -9.39 -13.25
N GLY A 261 -20.78 -9.26 -13.85
CA GLY A 261 -19.53 -8.99 -13.14
C GLY A 261 -18.97 -7.57 -13.27
N SER A 262 -19.71 -6.54 -13.66
CA SER A 262 -19.26 -5.15 -13.47
C SER A 262 -20.44 -4.19 -13.50
N ILE A 263 -20.27 -2.99 -12.95
CA ILE A 263 -21.29 -1.93 -13.07
C ILE A 263 -21.60 -1.62 -14.54
N VAL A 264 -20.63 -1.72 -15.45
CA VAL A 264 -20.84 -1.48 -16.88
C VAL A 264 -21.61 -2.60 -17.54
N ASP A 265 -21.33 -3.86 -17.18
CA ASP A 265 -22.03 -5.01 -17.75
C ASP A 265 -23.45 -5.07 -17.23
N TYR A 266 -23.64 -4.73 -15.95
CA TYR A 266 -24.96 -4.56 -15.37
C TYR A 266 -25.75 -3.48 -16.10
N LEU A 267 -25.15 -2.31 -16.36
CA LEU A 267 -25.81 -1.23 -17.11
C LEU A 267 -26.14 -1.64 -18.54
N LYS A 268 -25.17 -2.20 -19.27
CA LYS A 268 -25.38 -2.70 -20.63
C LYS A 268 -26.46 -3.78 -20.69
N ALA A 269 -26.49 -4.70 -19.72
CA ALA A 269 -27.51 -5.74 -19.63
C ALA A 269 -28.92 -5.21 -19.31
N HIS A 270 -29.02 -4.02 -18.71
CA HIS A 270 -30.27 -3.31 -18.45
C HIS A 270 -30.55 -2.21 -19.50
N ASN A 271 -29.88 -2.25 -20.66
CA ASN A 271 -29.98 -1.25 -21.73
C ASN A 271 -29.62 0.19 -21.31
N GLU A 272 -28.79 0.35 -20.27
CA GLU A 272 -28.27 1.63 -19.82
C GLU A 272 -26.83 1.87 -20.30
N ASN A 273 -26.49 3.14 -20.53
CA ASN A 273 -25.15 3.53 -20.99
C ASN A 273 -24.10 3.29 -19.89
N GLY A 274 -23.09 2.45 -20.14
CA GLY A 274 -22.03 2.18 -19.18
C GLY A 274 -21.01 3.30 -18.95
N SER A 275 -21.11 4.45 -19.63
CA SER A 275 -20.11 5.53 -19.59
C SER A 275 -19.83 6.06 -18.18
N PHE A 276 -18.62 6.61 -17.97
CA PHE A 276 -18.27 7.27 -16.72
C PHE A 276 -19.27 8.38 -16.35
N THR A 277 -19.70 9.19 -17.32
CA THR A 277 -20.69 10.25 -17.13
C THR A 277 -22.02 9.70 -16.62
N ASN A 278 -22.52 8.61 -17.22
CA ASN A 278 -23.75 7.98 -16.75
C ASN A 278 -23.58 7.34 -15.37
N ARG A 279 -22.48 6.64 -15.13
CA ARG A 279 -22.20 6.08 -13.80
C ARG A 279 -22.01 7.15 -12.73
N LYS A 280 -21.49 8.32 -13.06
CA LYS A 280 -21.39 9.47 -12.15
C LYS A 280 -22.77 10.03 -11.82
N LYS A 281 -23.67 10.08 -12.80
CA LYS A 281 -25.07 10.45 -12.60
C LYS A 281 -25.78 9.43 -11.69
N LEU A 282 -25.67 8.15 -12.01
CA LEU A 282 -26.23 7.06 -11.20
C LEU A 282 -25.60 7.01 -9.80
N ALA A 283 -24.29 7.22 -9.67
CA ALA A 283 -23.63 7.32 -8.39
C ALA A 283 -24.27 8.39 -7.51
N ALA A 284 -24.55 9.57 -8.07
CA ALA A 284 -25.31 10.61 -7.37
C ALA A 284 -26.74 10.15 -7.02
N GLU A 285 -27.45 9.48 -7.94
CA GLU A 285 -28.80 8.92 -7.71
C GLU A 285 -28.85 7.78 -6.67
N TYR A 286 -27.73 7.14 -6.39
CA TYR A 286 -27.59 6.06 -5.40
C TYR A 286 -26.79 6.51 -4.15
N GLY A 287 -26.57 7.82 -3.99
CA GLY A 287 -25.98 8.43 -2.79
C GLY A 287 -24.46 8.24 -2.64
N ILE A 288 -23.73 8.03 -3.75
CA ILE A 288 -22.28 7.90 -3.77
C ILE A 288 -21.68 9.26 -4.12
N GLY A 289 -21.26 9.95 -3.06
CA GLY A 289 -20.58 11.23 -3.08
C GLY A 289 -19.19 11.22 -3.72
N ASN A 290 -18.75 12.38 -4.23
CA ASN A 290 -17.42 12.59 -4.82
C ASN A 290 -17.00 11.47 -5.79
N TYR A 291 -17.95 11.03 -6.63
CA TYR A 291 -17.73 9.92 -7.53
C TYR A 291 -16.66 10.24 -8.58
N SER A 292 -15.51 9.58 -8.43
CA SER A 292 -14.36 9.62 -9.35
C SER A 292 -14.20 8.30 -10.10
N GLY A 293 -15.12 7.35 -9.90
CA GLY A 293 -15.18 6.09 -10.64
C GLY A 293 -14.18 5.05 -10.16
N THR A 294 -13.73 5.15 -8.90
CA THR A 294 -12.84 4.15 -8.29
C THR A 294 -13.50 2.77 -8.27
N ALA A 295 -12.69 1.72 -8.18
CA ALA A 295 -13.19 0.34 -8.09
C ALA A 295 -14.19 0.17 -6.93
N THR A 296 -13.88 0.73 -5.76
CA THR A 296 -14.78 0.73 -4.59
C THR A 296 -16.10 1.44 -4.87
N GLN A 297 -16.07 2.62 -5.50
CA GLN A 297 -17.28 3.37 -5.84
C GLN A 297 -18.12 2.64 -6.90
N ASN A 298 -17.50 1.96 -7.85
CA ASN A 298 -18.19 1.16 -8.87
C ASN A 298 -18.84 -0.09 -8.28
N THR A 299 -18.17 -0.76 -7.35
CA THR A 299 -18.71 -1.89 -6.61
C THR A 299 -19.89 -1.45 -5.74
N GLN A 300 -19.73 -0.35 -4.99
CA GLN A 300 -20.82 0.21 -4.19
C GLN A 300 -22.02 0.60 -5.05
N LEU A 301 -21.80 1.21 -6.23
CA LEU A 301 -22.87 1.56 -7.15
C LEU A 301 -23.58 0.31 -7.66
N LEU A 302 -22.84 -0.72 -8.07
CA LEU A 302 -23.40 -1.97 -8.57
C LEU A 302 -24.25 -2.69 -7.51
N GLU A 303 -23.74 -2.81 -6.29
CA GLU A 303 -24.48 -3.46 -5.20
C GLU A 303 -25.76 -2.69 -4.86
N LYS A 304 -25.70 -1.35 -4.87
CA LYS A 304 -26.89 -0.49 -4.67
C LYS A 304 -27.90 -0.60 -5.82
N MET A 305 -27.43 -0.70 -7.07
CA MET A 305 -28.28 -0.90 -8.25
C MET A 305 -28.95 -2.28 -8.26
N LYS A 306 -28.21 -3.34 -7.92
CA LYS A 306 -28.71 -4.72 -7.79
C LYS A 306 -29.72 -4.88 -6.66
N ALA A 307 -29.52 -4.16 -5.55
CA ALA A 307 -30.46 -4.13 -4.43
C ALA A 307 -31.79 -3.43 -4.78
N GLY A 308 -31.94 -2.86 -5.98
CA GLY A 308 -33.17 -2.21 -6.46
C GLY A 308 -33.53 -0.92 -5.74
N LYS A 309 -32.82 -0.57 -4.67
CA LYS A 309 -32.96 0.69 -3.94
C LYS A 309 -32.15 1.76 -4.66
N LYS A 310 -32.71 2.31 -5.76
CA LYS A 310 -32.47 3.73 -6.08
C LYS A 310 -32.67 4.50 -4.80
N GLN A 311 -32.00 5.64 -4.61
CA GLN A 311 -32.36 6.51 -3.52
C GLN A 311 -33.84 6.88 -3.70
N SER A 312 -34.74 6.12 -3.04
CA SER A 312 -35.86 6.71 -2.35
C SER A 312 -35.22 7.85 -1.58
N ALA A 313 -35.76 9.06 -1.69
CA ALA A 313 -35.34 10.15 -0.84
C ALA A 313 -35.38 9.66 0.62
N THR A 314 -34.25 9.19 1.14
CA THR A 314 -34.10 8.62 2.48
C THR A 314 -32.64 8.83 2.85
N GLU A 315 -32.30 9.49 3.93
CA GLU A 315 -32.95 10.64 4.53
C GLU A 315 -31.86 11.70 4.43
N THR A 316 -32.15 12.88 3.87
CA THR A 316 -31.30 14.01 4.20
C THR A 316 -31.25 14.09 5.71
N ILE A 317 -30.07 13.96 6.31
CA ILE A 317 -29.96 14.18 7.75
C ILE A 317 -30.38 15.62 8.01
N ASP A 318 -31.10 15.84 9.11
CA ASP A 318 -31.52 17.17 9.49
C ASP A 318 -30.30 18.10 9.58
N VAL A 319 -30.44 19.30 9.01
CA VAL A 319 -29.42 20.36 9.11
C VAL A 319 -29.64 21.15 10.40
N ASP A 320 -29.59 20.43 11.51
CA ASP A 320 -29.93 20.92 12.84
C ASP A 320 -28.74 21.53 13.58
N GLY A 321 -27.51 21.23 13.15
CA GLY A 321 -26.27 21.65 13.82
C GLY A 321 -25.87 20.81 15.02
N TYR A 322 -26.50 19.66 15.23
CA TYR A 322 -26.15 18.70 16.26
C TYR A 322 -25.41 17.52 15.64
N TRP A 323 -24.22 17.21 16.15
CA TRP A 323 -23.44 16.09 15.64
C TRP A 323 -23.95 14.78 16.24
N GLY A 324 -24.99 14.22 15.61
CA GLY A 324 -25.65 12.97 15.98
C GLY A 324 -25.04 11.73 15.34
N LYS A 325 -25.52 10.54 15.73
CA LYS A 325 -25.11 9.25 15.12
C LYS A 325 -25.36 9.21 13.61
N ASN A 326 -26.45 9.82 13.13
CA ASN A 326 -26.76 9.87 11.70
C ASN A 326 -25.76 10.76 10.94
N THR A 327 -25.34 11.87 11.53
CA THR A 327 -24.24 12.68 10.98
C THR A 327 -22.94 11.88 10.89
N THR A 328 -22.61 11.09 11.92
CA THR A 328 -21.42 10.22 11.90
C THR A 328 -21.53 9.11 10.85
N LYS A 329 -22.68 8.44 10.72
CA LYS A 329 -22.88 7.41 9.68
C LYS A 329 -22.67 7.99 8.29
N LEU A 330 -23.28 9.14 7.99
CA LEU A 330 -23.15 9.77 6.68
C LEU A 330 -21.71 10.26 6.43
N LEU A 331 -21.03 10.77 7.44
CA LEU A 331 -19.60 11.09 7.35
C LEU A 331 -18.74 9.85 7.06
N GLN A 332 -19.02 8.72 7.72
CA GLN A 332 -18.31 7.45 7.49
C GLN A 332 -18.52 6.92 6.07
N GLU A 333 -19.74 7.03 5.56
CA GLU A 333 -20.07 6.69 4.17
C GLU A 333 -19.28 7.55 3.19
N VAL A 334 -19.30 8.88 3.36
CA VAL A 334 -18.60 9.81 2.47
C VAL A 334 -17.08 9.62 2.51
N LEU A 335 -16.51 9.31 3.68
CA LEU A 335 -15.07 9.11 3.88
C LEU A 335 -14.59 7.67 3.65
N GLY A 336 -15.49 6.73 3.34
CA GLY A 336 -15.13 5.33 3.06
C GLY A 336 -14.58 4.57 4.27
N THR A 337 -15.11 4.82 5.46
CA THR A 337 -14.76 4.10 6.71
C THR A 337 -15.90 3.19 7.16
N PRO A 338 -15.70 2.26 8.12
CA PRO A 338 -16.79 1.42 8.63
C PRO A 338 -17.98 2.27 9.12
N VAL A 339 -19.19 1.96 8.64
CA VAL A 339 -20.41 2.74 8.92
C VAL A 339 -21.13 2.16 10.13
N ASP A 340 -20.74 2.64 11.31
CA ASP A 340 -21.30 2.21 12.61
C ASP A 340 -21.94 3.36 13.41
N GLY A 341 -21.77 4.60 12.96
CA GLY A 341 -22.24 5.81 13.64
C GLY A 341 -21.44 6.16 14.90
N ILE A 342 -20.25 5.59 15.07
CA ILE A 342 -19.41 5.70 16.28
C ILE A 342 -18.11 6.45 15.99
N ILE A 343 -17.80 7.42 16.86
CA ILE A 343 -16.46 8.02 16.93
C ILE A 343 -15.71 7.35 18.08
N SER A 344 -14.92 6.33 17.77
CA SER A 344 -14.32 5.45 18.76
C SER A 344 -13.01 5.95 19.38
N LYS A 345 -12.70 5.46 20.59
CA LYS A 345 -11.40 5.62 21.26
C LYS A 345 -10.93 7.07 21.40
N GLN A 346 -11.83 7.94 21.84
CA GLN A 346 -11.57 9.37 22.02
C GLN A 346 -11.12 9.70 23.45
N HIS A 347 -10.30 10.73 23.58
CA HIS A 347 -10.06 11.39 24.87
C HIS A 347 -11.25 12.29 25.26
N LYS A 348 -11.59 12.34 26.55
CA LYS A 348 -12.68 13.18 27.04
C LYS A 348 -12.29 14.65 27.01
N ASN A 349 -13.03 15.46 26.26
CA ASN A 349 -12.83 16.91 26.15
C ASN A 349 -14.15 17.64 25.84
N ALA A 350 -14.12 18.97 25.87
CA ALA A 350 -15.30 19.82 25.66
C ALA A 350 -16.00 19.65 24.29
N ILE A 351 -15.34 19.07 23.27
CA ILE A 351 -15.91 18.78 21.95
C ILE A 351 -16.55 17.40 21.93
N THR A 352 -15.86 16.37 22.43
CA THR A 352 -16.36 14.99 22.46
C THR A 352 -17.66 14.84 23.24
N THR A 353 -17.88 15.68 24.26
CA THR A 353 -19.15 15.69 25.02
C THR A 353 -20.33 16.27 24.24
N GLN A 354 -20.08 16.95 23.12
CA GLN A 354 -21.11 17.54 22.27
C GLN A 354 -21.53 16.62 21.13
N ILE A 355 -20.82 15.50 20.92
CA ILE A 355 -21.05 14.55 19.83
C ILE A 355 -21.71 13.29 20.39
N GLN A 356 -22.78 12.83 19.75
CA GLN A 356 -23.39 11.55 20.11
C GLN A 356 -22.64 10.38 19.46
N GLY A 357 -22.57 9.25 20.16
CA GLY A 357 -21.91 8.04 19.65
C GLY A 357 -20.39 8.05 19.81
N VAL A 358 -19.85 8.83 20.74
CA VAL A 358 -18.44 8.75 21.11
C VAL A 358 -18.21 7.58 22.06
N THR A 359 -17.16 6.78 21.82
CA THR A 359 -16.61 5.88 22.84
C THR A 359 -15.24 6.38 23.31
N PHE A 360 -14.99 6.29 24.62
CA PHE A 360 -13.75 6.77 25.20
C PHE A 360 -12.70 5.66 25.28
N GLY A 361 -11.43 6.03 25.13
CA GLY A 361 -10.30 5.12 25.19
C GLY A 361 -9.10 5.68 24.42
N ASP A 362 -8.06 4.87 24.28
CA ASP A 362 -6.82 5.27 23.61
C ASP A 362 -6.73 4.69 22.19
N GLY A 363 -6.20 5.48 21.24
CA GLY A 363 -5.86 5.03 19.88
C GLY A 363 -6.58 5.74 18.72
N GLY A 364 -7.60 6.56 19.00
CA GLY A 364 -8.28 7.38 18.00
C GLY A 364 -9.21 6.62 17.03
N SER A 365 -10.13 7.35 16.40
CA SER A 365 -11.14 6.84 15.49
C SER A 365 -10.67 6.86 14.02
N LEU A 366 -11.01 5.81 13.25
CA LEU A 366 -10.72 5.75 11.81
C LEU A 366 -11.43 6.85 11.01
N VAL A 367 -12.68 7.19 11.34
CA VAL A 367 -13.40 8.28 10.66
C VAL A 367 -12.78 9.64 10.98
N VAL A 368 -12.27 9.83 12.21
CA VAL A 368 -11.56 11.05 12.57
C VAL A 368 -10.21 11.15 11.86
N LYS A 369 -9.46 10.05 11.74
CA LYS A 369 -8.21 10.04 10.93
C LYS A 369 -8.48 10.38 9.48
N ALA A 370 -9.50 9.77 8.88
CA ALA A 370 -9.91 10.06 7.50
C ALA A 370 -10.31 11.54 7.33
N MET A 371 -11.07 12.09 8.27
CA MET A 371 -11.42 13.50 8.31
C MET A 371 -10.19 14.41 8.45
N GLN A 372 -9.26 14.09 9.35
CA GLN A 372 -8.03 14.86 9.56
C GLN A 372 -7.13 14.88 8.33
N LYS A 373 -7.04 13.75 7.63
CA LYS A 373 -6.35 13.62 6.34
C LYS A 373 -6.94 14.57 5.29
N GLU A 374 -8.26 14.57 5.12
CA GLU A 374 -8.96 15.48 4.19
C GLU A 374 -8.83 16.97 4.59
N LEU A 375 -8.59 17.25 5.87
CA LEU A 375 -8.39 18.59 6.41
C LEU A 375 -6.93 19.05 6.40
N GLY A 376 -5.98 18.16 6.10
CA GLY A 376 -4.54 18.46 6.11
C GLY A 376 -4.00 18.77 7.51
N VAL A 377 -4.53 18.13 8.55
CA VAL A 377 -4.04 18.23 9.94
C VAL A 377 -3.51 16.89 10.43
N THR A 378 -2.85 16.87 11.59
CA THR A 378 -2.32 15.64 12.20
C THR A 378 -3.38 14.55 12.31
N GLU A 379 -3.08 13.38 11.75
CA GLU A 379 -3.98 12.22 11.65
C GLU A 379 -3.95 11.34 12.92
N ASP A 380 -4.09 11.96 14.09
CA ASP A 380 -4.02 11.26 15.38
C ASP A 380 -5.31 10.47 15.73
N GLY A 381 -6.40 10.71 15.00
CA GLY A 381 -7.71 10.09 15.19
C GLY A 381 -8.49 10.63 16.38
N ASN A 382 -8.02 11.71 17.02
CA ASN A 382 -8.67 12.35 18.14
C ASN A 382 -9.31 13.67 17.73
N ILE A 383 -10.60 13.83 18.03
CA ILE A 383 -11.31 15.07 17.73
C ILE A 383 -11.06 16.09 18.84
N GLY A 384 -10.36 17.16 18.48
CA GLY A 384 -9.98 18.25 19.38
C GLY A 384 -10.02 19.62 18.70
N PRO A 385 -9.63 20.70 19.41
CA PRO A 385 -9.77 22.07 18.91
C PRO A 385 -9.05 22.33 17.59
N ALA A 386 -7.94 21.65 17.32
CA ALA A 386 -7.23 21.75 16.04
C ALA A 386 -8.07 21.20 14.88
N THR A 387 -8.63 20.00 15.03
CA THR A 387 -9.54 19.39 14.05
C THR A 387 -10.78 20.25 13.81
N ILE A 388 -11.37 20.80 14.88
CA ILE A 388 -12.54 21.69 14.76
C ILE A 388 -12.19 23.00 14.06
N ARG A 389 -11.04 23.64 14.37
CA ARG A 389 -10.58 24.83 13.64
C ARG A 389 -10.39 24.54 12.15
N ALA A 390 -9.85 23.37 11.81
CA ALA A 390 -9.68 22.98 10.41
C ALA A 390 -11.03 22.76 9.70
N LEU A 391 -12.00 22.11 10.35
CA LEU A 391 -13.37 22.01 9.86
C LEU A 391 -13.98 23.40 9.64
N GLN A 392 -13.84 24.28 10.63
CA GLN A 392 -14.38 25.64 10.57
C GLN A 392 -13.76 26.44 9.42
N LYS A 393 -12.45 26.28 9.20
CA LYS A 393 -11.74 26.86 8.05
C LYS A 393 -12.28 26.31 6.73
N ARG A 394 -12.45 24.98 6.61
CA ARG A 394 -12.98 24.33 5.40
C ARG A 394 -14.36 24.84 5.01
N TYR A 395 -15.23 25.02 6.00
CA TYR A 395 -16.63 25.41 5.78
C TYR A 395 -16.91 26.92 5.93
N GLY A 396 -15.88 27.75 6.10
CA GLY A 396 -16.03 29.21 6.16
C GLY A 396 -16.80 29.72 7.37
N THR A 397 -16.74 29.01 8.50
CA THR A 397 -17.36 29.43 9.78
C THR A 397 -16.31 30.00 10.75
N PRO A 398 -16.70 30.73 11.82
CA PRO A 398 -15.75 31.24 12.81
C PRO A 398 -14.81 30.15 13.34
N GLN A 399 -13.50 30.38 13.28
CA GLN A 399 -12.45 29.40 13.60
C GLN A 399 -12.06 29.41 15.08
N ASP A 400 -13.03 29.23 15.98
CA ASP A 400 -12.83 29.29 17.43
C ASP A 400 -12.39 27.95 18.07
N GLY A 401 -12.40 26.86 17.30
CA GLY A 401 -12.06 25.51 17.75
C GLY A 401 -13.08 24.89 18.70
N LYS A 402 -14.28 25.45 18.81
CA LYS A 402 -15.37 24.99 19.68
C LYS A 402 -16.50 24.39 18.85
N LEU A 403 -17.20 23.41 19.43
CA LEU A 403 -18.40 22.83 18.85
C LEU A 403 -19.63 23.35 19.62
N SER A 404 -20.22 24.45 19.16
CA SER A 404 -21.43 25.03 19.75
C SER A 404 -22.67 24.14 19.56
N ARG A 405 -23.77 24.44 20.26
CA ARG A 405 -25.05 23.72 20.11
C ARG A 405 -26.20 24.71 19.93
N PRO A 406 -26.83 24.77 18.74
CA PRO A 406 -26.43 24.14 17.48
C PRO A 406 -25.12 24.74 16.91
N SER A 407 -24.33 23.93 16.21
CA SER A 407 -23.05 24.35 15.61
C SER A 407 -23.21 24.76 14.15
N LEU A 408 -22.67 25.93 13.80
CA LEU A 408 -22.61 26.41 12.41
C LEU A 408 -21.76 25.49 11.53
N VAL A 409 -20.61 25.02 12.04
CA VAL A 409 -19.73 24.13 11.29
C VAL A 409 -20.37 22.75 11.10
N VAL A 410 -21.17 22.27 12.07
CA VAL A 410 -21.93 21.02 11.92
C VAL A 410 -23.05 21.19 10.89
N LYS A 411 -23.80 22.31 10.90
CA LYS A 411 -24.80 22.59 9.85
C LYS A 411 -24.17 22.61 8.46
N ALA A 412 -23.03 23.26 8.32
CA ALA A 412 -22.32 23.31 7.03
C ALA A 412 -21.86 21.92 6.58
N MET A 413 -21.30 21.12 7.50
CA MET A 413 -20.91 19.74 7.23
C MET A 413 -22.13 18.87 6.89
N GLN A 414 -23.24 18.95 7.63
CA GLN A 414 -24.47 18.21 7.33
C GLN A 414 -25.00 18.53 5.92
N ARG A 415 -24.97 19.81 5.49
CA ARG A 415 -25.32 20.20 4.11
C ARG A 415 -24.39 19.58 3.08
N ALA A 416 -23.08 19.56 3.34
CA ALA A 416 -22.11 18.95 2.45
C ALA A 416 -22.28 17.43 2.37
N LEU A 417 -22.47 16.77 3.51
CA LEU A 417 -22.70 15.34 3.62
C LEU A 417 -23.98 14.91 2.91
N ASN A 418 -25.07 15.67 3.01
CA ASN A 418 -26.29 15.45 2.24
C ASN A 418 -26.10 15.55 0.72
N GLN A 419 -25.00 16.16 0.26
CA GLN A 419 -24.59 16.19 -1.15
C GLN A 419 -23.51 15.16 -1.49
N GLY A 420 -23.18 14.26 -0.56
CA GLY A 420 -22.09 13.30 -0.70
C GLY A 420 -20.71 13.98 -0.75
N LYS A 421 -20.55 15.12 -0.11
CA LYS A 421 -19.28 15.86 -0.08
C LYS A 421 -18.75 15.88 1.34
N PHE A 422 -17.43 15.85 1.45
CA PHE A 422 -16.72 16.23 2.66
C PHE A 422 -15.68 17.26 2.30
#